data_AF-A0A6V8G6N6-F1
#
_entry.id   AF-A0A6V8G6N6-F1
#
_cell.length_a   1.000
_cell.length_b   1.000
_cell.length_c   1.000
_cell.angle_alpha   90.00
_cell.angle_beta   90.00
_cell.angle_gamma   90.00
#
_symmetry.space_group_name_H-M   'P 1'
#
loop_
_entity.id
_entity.type
_entity.pdbx_description
1 polymer ?
#
loop_
_entity_poly.entity_id
_entity_poly.type
_entity_poly.pdbx_seq_one_letter_code
_entity_poly.pdbx_strand_id
1 'polypeptide(L)'
;MQSNIEKFDFYSAKVLAILLDNFPIKKDIYILKDIIKDSDATKEDVKFVYETIIALRDFGFISFNEEVKTLRFECFFGVRLTLKSLEILKSIPKTLQNNKTLGDKLRDSIKLADEEAIKQSISLAFSLANKFF
;
A
#
# COMPACT_ATOMS: atom_id res chain seq x y z
N MET A 1 -15.39 3.48 -15.14
CA MET A 1 -15.52 2.55 -14.00
C MET A 1 -14.15 1.97 -13.76
N GLN A 2 -13.59 2.15 -12.56
CA GLN A 2 -12.33 1.52 -12.19
C GLN A 2 -12.56 0.04 -11.89
N SER A 3 -11.68 -0.85 -12.34
CA SER A 3 -11.74 -2.28 -12.01
C SER A 3 -11.34 -2.53 -10.55
N ASN A 4 -11.75 -3.69 -10.00
CA ASN A 4 -11.34 -4.09 -8.64
C ASN A 4 -9.81 -4.16 -8.49
N ILE A 5 -9.09 -4.63 -9.52
CA ILE A 5 -7.63 -4.69 -9.49
C ILE A 5 -7.02 -3.30 -9.43
N GLU A 6 -7.50 -2.36 -10.23
CA GLU A 6 -6.99 -0.97 -10.19
C GLU A 6 -7.29 -0.29 -8.85
N LYS A 7 -8.46 -0.55 -8.26
CA LYS A 7 -8.82 -0.03 -6.93
C LYS A 7 -7.92 -0.63 -5.84
N PHE A 8 -7.61 -1.92 -5.94
CA PHE A 8 -6.68 -2.62 -5.05
C PHE A 8 -5.25 -2.07 -5.17
N ASP A 9 -4.75 -1.89 -6.39
CA ASP A 9 -3.41 -1.35 -6.63
C ASP A 9 -3.27 0.07 -6.06
N PHE A 10 -4.28 0.91 -6.27
CA PHE A 10 -4.30 2.28 -5.76
C PHE A 10 -4.24 2.34 -4.23
N TYR A 11 -5.07 1.57 -3.53
CA TYR A 11 -5.05 1.56 -2.07
C TYR A 11 -3.80 0.88 -1.51
N SER A 12 -3.27 -0.13 -2.20
CA SER A 12 -2.00 -0.74 -1.86
C SER A 12 -0.85 0.26 -1.89
N ALA A 13 -0.80 1.10 -2.93
CA ALA A 13 0.17 2.18 -3.05
C ALA A 13 0.13 3.15 -1.87
N LYS A 14 -1.08 3.62 -1.51
CA LYS A 14 -1.26 4.54 -0.38
C LYS A 14 -0.74 3.94 0.93
N VAL A 15 -1.12 2.69 1.22
CA VAL A 15 -0.67 1.99 2.43
C VAL A 15 0.85 1.83 2.44
N LEU A 16 1.43 1.29 1.36
CA LEU A 16 2.87 1.04 1.29
C LEU A 16 3.70 2.31 1.38
N ALA A 17 3.24 3.42 0.79
CA ALA A 17 3.94 4.69 0.87
C ALA A 17 3.92 5.30 2.27
N ILE A 18 2.77 5.26 2.96
CA ILE A 18 2.68 5.67 4.36
C ILE A 18 3.70 4.89 5.19
N LEU A 19 3.78 3.57 5.00
CA LEU A 19 4.70 2.74 5.77
C LEU A 19 6.17 2.95 5.37
N LEU A 20 6.44 3.23 4.10
CA LEU A 20 7.78 3.55 3.61
C LEU A 20 8.31 4.85 4.23
N ASP A 21 7.47 5.86 4.41
CA ASP A 21 7.83 7.14 5.03
C ASP A 21 8.01 7.05 6.55
N ASN A 22 7.36 6.07 7.19
CA ASN A 22 7.44 5.89 8.65
C ASN A 22 8.45 4.80 9.05
N PHE A 23 9.01 4.02 8.11
CA PHE A 23 9.94 2.95 8.43
C PHE A 23 11.20 3.48 9.15
N PRO A 24 11.71 2.82 10.20
CA PRO A 24 11.33 1.51 10.74
C PRO A 24 10.21 1.52 11.79
N ILE A 25 9.66 2.70 12.09
CA ILE A 25 8.65 2.89 13.13
C ILE A 25 7.33 2.27 12.66
N LYS A 26 6.67 1.53 13.55
CA LYS A 26 5.32 1.01 13.31
C LYS A 26 4.32 2.19 13.28
N LYS A 27 3.33 2.13 12.40
CA LYS A 27 2.33 3.17 12.22
C LYS A 27 0.93 2.61 12.38
N ASP A 28 0.09 3.29 13.14
CA ASP A 28 -1.35 2.99 13.15
C ASP A 28 -2.00 3.58 11.90
N ILE A 29 -2.86 2.80 11.25
CA ILE A 29 -3.58 3.20 10.05
C ILE A 29 -5.07 3.27 10.35
N TYR A 30 -5.63 4.45 10.13
CA TYR A 30 -7.04 4.76 10.24
C TYR A 30 -7.63 4.93 8.84
N ILE A 31 -8.54 4.03 8.39
CA ILE A 31 -8.96 3.96 6.98
C ILE A 31 -9.47 5.31 6.44
N LEU A 32 -10.43 5.93 7.14
CA LEU A 32 -11.02 7.20 6.69
C LEU A 32 -10.03 8.36 6.77
N LYS A 33 -9.18 8.40 7.80
CA LYS A 33 -8.28 9.53 8.07
C LYS A 33 -7.00 9.49 7.25
N ASP A 34 -6.41 8.31 7.07
CA ASP A 34 -5.07 8.17 6.49
C ASP A 34 -5.11 7.73 5.03
N ILE A 35 -6.10 6.92 4.63
CA ILE A 35 -6.16 6.31 3.29
C ILE A 35 -7.17 6.99 2.39
N ILE A 36 -8.45 7.03 2.80
CA ILE A 36 -9.52 7.55 1.95
C ILE A 36 -9.51 9.08 1.95
N LYS A 37 -9.43 9.72 3.12
CA LYS A 37 -9.43 11.18 3.31
C LYS A 37 -10.65 11.88 2.70
N ASP A 38 -11.79 11.20 2.73
CA ASP A 38 -13.06 11.67 2.19
C ASP A 38 -14.16 11.44 3.23
N SER A 39 -14.92 12.50 3.55
CA SER A 39 -16.06 12.42 4.47
C SER A 39 -17.28 11.77 3.85
N ASP A 40 -17.36 11.73 2.51
CA ASP A 40 -18.49 11.16 1.76
C ASP A 40 -18.24 9.69 1.37
N ALA A 41 -17.16 9.08 1.88
CA ALA A 41 -16.79 7.71 1.62
C ALA A 41 -17.91 6.72 2.01
N THR A 42 -18.26 5.82 1.10
CA THR A 42 -19.29 4.81 1.38
C THR A 42 -18.76 3.71 2.28
N LYS A 43 -19.67 2.95 2.91
CA LYS A 43 -19.30 1.73 3.65
C LYS A 43 -18.59 0.70 2.77
N GLU A 44 -18.90 0.66 1.49
CA GLU A 44 -18.26 -0.22 0.51
C GLU A 44 -16.83 0.22 0.19
N ASP A 45 -16.57 1.52 0.16
CA ASP A 45 -15.20 2.05 0.01
C ASP A 45 -14.34 1.69 1.21
N VAL A 46 -14.85 1.91 2.42
CA VAL A 46 -14.17 1.55 3.67
C VAL A 46 -13.90 0.05 3.73
N LYS A 47 -14.90 -0.77 3.40
CA LYS A 47 -14.75 -2.23 3.32
C LYS A 47 -13.67 -2.62 2.31
N PHE A 48 -13.63 -2.00 1.13
CA PHE A 48 -12.64 -2.32 0.12
C PHE A 48 -11.22 -2.02 0.59
N VAL A 49 -11.00 -0.89 1.26
CA VAL A 49 -9.69 -0.56 1.84
C VAL A 49 -9.32 -1.53 2.96
N TYR A 50 -10.28 -1.92 3.80
CA TYR A 50 -10.05 -2.92 4.83
C TYR A 50 -9.52 -4.23 4.23
N GLU A 51 -10.24 -4.80 3.25
CA GLU A 51 -9.84 -6.04 2.59
C GLU A 51 -8.50 -5.89 1.83
N THR A 52 -8.18 -4.69 1.33
CA THR A 52 -6.87 -4.41 0.71
C THR A 52 -5.73 -4.53 1.74
N ILE A 53 -5.91 -3.98 2.95
CA ILE A 53 -4.90 -4.06 4.02
C ILE A 53 -4.74 -5.51 4.50
N ILE A 54 -5.83 -6.27 4.62
CA ILE A 54 -5.78 -7.70 4.91
C ILE A 54 -4.99 -8.45 3.83
N ALA A 55 -5.32 -8.25 2.55
CA ALA A 55 -4.63 -8.90 1.45
C ALA A 55 -3.12 -8.58 1.43
N LEU A 56 -2.72 -7.34 1.72
CA LEU A 56 -1.29 -6.99 1.84
C LEU A 56 -0.59 -7.75 2.97
N ARG A 57 -1.27 -8.02 4.09
CA ARG A 57 -0.73 -8.87 5.16
C ARG A 57 -0.59 -10.31 4.68
N ASP A 58 -1.62 -10.85 4.05
CA ASP A 58 -1.64 -12.23 3.56
C ASP A 58 -0.56 -12.47 2.48
N PHE A 59 -0.30 -11.48 1.63
CA PHE A 59 0.77 -11.52 0.64
C PHE A 59 2.17 -11.31 1.26
N GLY A 60 2.24 -11.07 2.57
CA GLY A 60 3.47 -10.86 3.31
C GLY A 60 4.14 -9.52 3.04
N PHE A 61 3.41 -8.52 2.54
CA PHE A 61 3.94 -7.17 2.33
C PHE A 61 3.98 -6.36 3.62
N ILE A 62 3.01 -6.57 4.51
CA ILE A 62 2.93 -5.85 5.79
C ILE A 62 2.72 -6.81 6.94
N SER A 63 2.97 -6.30 8.14
CA SER A 63 2.61 -6.93 9.41
C SER A 63 1.92 -5.89 10.27
N PHE A 64 0.95 -6.30 11.10
CA PHE A 64 0.34 -5.45 12.11
C PHE A 64 0.05 -6.27 13.37
N ASN A 65 -0.08 -5.58 14.51
CA ASN A 65 -0.30 -6.24 15.79
C ASN A 65 -1.78 -6.64 15.95
N GLU A 66 -2.68 -5.74 15.57
CA GLU A 66 -4.12 -5.86 15.81
C GLU A 66 -4.90 -5.13 14.72
N GLU A 67 -6.10 -5.64 14.43
CA GLU A 67 -7.12 -4.94 13.65
C GLU A 67 -8.35 -4.73 14.53
N VAL A 68 -8.93 -3.53 14.44
CA VAL A 68 -10.15 -3.19 15.16
C VAL A 68 -11.20 -2.78 14.14
N LYS A 69 -12.33 -3.50 14.16
CA LYS A 69 -13.48 -3.26 13.30
C LYS A 69 -14.70 -3.03 14.17
N THR A 70 -15.12 -1.77 14.28
CA THR A 70 -16.32 -1.37 15.03
C THR A 70 -17.33 -0.70 14.10
N LEU A 71 -18.56 -0.49 14.58
CA LEU A 71 -19.59 0.22 13.83
C LEU A 71 -19.23 1.66 13.43
N ARG A 72 -18.22 2.27 14.07
CA ARG A 72 -17.84 3.67 13.86
C ARG A 72 -16.42 3.84 13.32
N PHE A 73 -15.62 2.79 13.30
CA PHE A 73 -14.20 2.94 13.09
C PHE A 73 -13.49 1.63 12.74
N GLU A 74 -12.68 1.69 11.69
CA GLU A 74 -11.81 0.63 11.20
C GLU A 74 -10.35 1.08 11.24
N CYS A 75 -9.54 0.41 12.04
CA CYS A 75 -8.14 0.73 12.19
C CYS A 75 -7.24 -0.49 12.38
N PHE A 76 -5.97 -0.31 12.02
CA PHE A 76 -4.92 -1.32 12.14
C PHE A 76 -3.80 -0.75 12.99
N PHE A 77 -3.45 -1.44 14.07
CA PHE A 77 -2.46 -0.98 15.03
C PHE A 77 -1.09 -1.61 14.76
N GLY A 78 -0.06 -0.78 14.85
CA GLY A 78 1.33 -1.22 14.73
C GLY A 78 1.70 -1.76 13.36
N VAL A 79 1.16 -1.18 12.28
CA VAL A 79 1.42 -1.60 10.90
C VAL A 79 2.85 -1.28 10.49
N ARG A 80 3.52 -2.20 9.78
CA ARG A 80 4.89 -2.02 9.27
C ARG A 80 5.16 -2.88 8.05
N LEU A 81 6.06 -2.41 7.18
CA LEU A 81 6.65 -3.21 6.11
C LEU A 81 7.38 -4.44 6.67
N THR A 82 7.27 -5.56 5.97
CA THR A 82 8.07 -6.77 6.22
C THR A 82 9.45 -6.64 5.57
N LEU A 83 10.36 -7.56 5.88
CA LEU A 83 11.65 -7.63 5.20
C LEU A 83 11.48 -7.85 3.68
N LYS A 84 10.56 -8.75 3.31
CA LYS A 84 10.23 -9.06 1.91
C LYS A 84 9.84 -7.81 1.12
N SER A 85 8.90 -7.01 1.66
CA SER A 85 8.48 -5.79 0.96
C SER A 85 9.57 -4.71 0.94
N LEU A 86 10.41 -4.60 1.98
CA LEU A 86 11.56 -3.70 1.95
C LEU A 86 12.57 -4.07 0.85
N GLU A 87 12.87 -5.35 0.68
CA GLU A 87 13.77 -5.82 -0.38
C GLU A 87 13.21 -5.51 -1.77
N ILE A 88 11.91 -5.74 -1.97
CA ILE A 88 11.22 -5.41 -3.22
C ILE A 88 11.24 -3.89 -3.46
N LEU A 89 10.89 -3.08 -2.45
CA LEU A 89 10.82 -1.63 -2.59
C LEU A 89 12.21 -0.99 -2.76
N LYS A 90 13.25 -1.56 -2.16
CA LYS A 90 14.65 -1.15 -2.37
C LYS A 90 15.24 -1.66 -3.67
N SER A 91 14.61 -2.63 -4.32
CA SER A 91 15.09 -3.12 -5.61
C SER A 91 15.12 -1.96 -6.61
N ILE A 92 16.16 -1.97 -7.46
CA ILE A 92 16.24 -1.14 -8.65
C ILE A 92 15.83 -2.05 -9.80
N PRO A 93 14.54 -2.09 -10.19
CA PRO A 93 14.13 -2.86 -11.35
C PRO A 93 14.97 -2.46 -12.57
N LYS A 94 15.45 -3.44 -13.35
CA LYS A 94 16.21 -3.19 -14.58
C LYS A 94 15.44 -2.31 -15.59
N THR A 95 14.12 -2.22 -15.46
CA THR A 95 13.23 -1.35 -16.25
C THR A 95 13.27 0.12 -15.82
N LEU A 96 13.85 0.46 -14.66
CA LEU A 96 14.04 1.84 -14.20
C LEU A 96 15.44 2.32 -14.59
N GLN A 97 15.53 3.14 -15.65
CA GLN A 97 16.80 3.63 -16.18
C GLN A 97 17.50 4.68 -15.28
N ASN A 98 16.85 5.13 -14.20
CA ASN A 98 17.24 6.34 -13.45
C ASN A 98 17.89 6.07 -12.08
N ASN A 99 18.42 4.87 -11.80
CA ASN A 99 18.98 4.47 -10.49
C ASN A 99 18.05 4.69 -9.27
N LYS A 100 16.76 4.97 -9.51
CA LYS A 100 15.75 5.11 -8.46
C LYS A 100 15.26 3.74 -8.03
N THR A 101 15.06 3.55 -6.73
CA THR A 101 14.42 2.34 -6.22
C THR A 101 12.93 2.33 -6.57
N LEU A 102 12.30 1.16 -6.53
CA LEU A 102 10.85 1.05 -6.72
C LEU A 102 10.08 1.88 -5.68
N GLY A 103 10.57 1.95 -4.45
CA GLY A 103 10.02 2.78 -3.38
C GLY A 103 10.12 4.27 -3.66
N ASP A 104 11.22 4.74 -4.28
CA ASP A 104 11.36 6.14 -4.69
C ASP A 104 10.35 6.49 -5.78
N LYS A 105 10.21 5.61 -6.78
CA LYS A 105 9.20 5.79 -7.84
C LYS A 105 7.79 5.85 -7.25
N LEU A 106 7.43 4.90 -6.38
CA LEU A 106 6.12 4.88 -5.74
C LEU A 106 5.80 6.18 -5.00
N ARG A 107 6.78 6.69 -4.22
CA ARG A 107 6.67 7.95 -3.50
C ARG A 107 6.45 9.14 -4.44
N ASP A 108 7.26 9.23 -5.48
CA ASP A 108 7.16 10.33 -6.45
C ASP A 108 5.81 10.30 -7.17
N SER A 109 5.34 9.12 -7.59
CA SER A 109 4.03 8.96 -8.25
C SER A 109 2.88 9.40 -7.36
N ILE A 110 2.93 9.08 -6.06
CA ILE A 110 1.89 9.52 -5.10
C ILE A 110 1.94 11.03 -4.87
N LYS A 111 3.13 11.62 -4.75
CA LYS A 111 3.28 13.08 -4.61
C LYS A 111 2.75 13.84 -5.83
N LEU A 112 2.95 13.28 -7.02
CA LEU A 112 2.49 13.86 -8.28
C LEU A 112 1.03 13.51 -8.62
N ALA A 113 0.37 12.69 -7.80
CA ALA A 113 -0.94 12.12 -8.10
C ALA A 113 -1.01 11.42 -9.48
N ASP A 114 0.10 10.82 -9.92
CA ASP A 114 0.21 10.11 -11.19
C ASP A 114 -0.31 8.68 -11.01
N GLU A 115 -1.60 8.49 -11.26
CA GLU A 115 -2.30 7.21 -11.08
C GLU A 115 -1.69 6.07 -11.91
N GLU A 116 -1.23 6.37 -13.13
CA GLU A 116 -0.66 5.36 -14.01
C GLU A 116 0.72 4.91 -13.50
N ALA A 117 1.56 5.87 -13.07
CA ALA A 117 2.84 5.54 -12.47
C ALA A 117 2.70 4.83 -11.11
N ILE A 118 1.62 5.10 -10.35
CA ILE A 118 1.26 4.36 -9.14
C ILE A 118 0.96 2.90 -9.49
N LYS A 119 0.05 2.65 -10.44
CA LYS A 119 -0.33 1.30 -10.88
C LYS A 119 0.89 0.50 -11.32
N GLN A 120 1.70 1.06 -12.21
CA GLN A 120 2.91 0.41 -12.71
C GLN A 120 3.89 0.02 -11.59
N SER A 121 4.04 0.88 -10.58
CA SER A 121 4.95 0.61 -9.45
C SER A 121 4.45 -0.54 -8.59
N ILE A 122 3.13 -0.61 -8.36
CA ILE A 122 2.52 -1.68 -7.56
C ILE A 122 2.47 -3.01 -8.30
N SER A 123 2.05 -3.02 -9.57
CA SER A 123 2.07 -4.24 -10.37
C SER A 123 3.47 -4.83 -10.46
N LEU A 124 4.50 -3.98 -10.56
CA LEU A 124 5.90 -4.41 -10.53
C LEU A 124 6.29 -4.97 -9.16
N ALA A 125 5.87 -4.35 -8.06
CA ALA A 125 6.12 -4.85 -6.70
C ALA A 125 5.52 -6.24 -6.51
N PHE A 126 4.27 -6.46 -6.92
CA PHE A 126 3.59 -7.75 -6.83
C PHE A 126 4.22 -8.79 -7.76
N SER A 127 4.60 -8.41 -8.99
CA SER A 127 5.31 -9.31 -9.91
C SER A 127 6.65 -9.78 -9.32
N LEU A 128 7.41 -8.89 -8.68
CA LEU A 128 8.66 -9.24 -8.01
C LEU A 128 8.41 -10.15 -6.81
N ALA A 129 7.36 -9.89 -6.01
CA ALA A 129 6.99 -10.74 -4.87
C ALA A 129 6.70 -12.20 -5.28
N ASN A 130 6.09 -12.41 -6.43
CA ASN A 130 5.76 -13.75 -6.94
C ASN A 130 6.99 -14.53 -7.43
N LYS A 131 8.13 -13.88 -7.69
CA LYS A 131 9.37 -14.55 -8.12
C LYS A 131 10.20 -15.10 -6.96
N PHE A 132 9.84 -14.77 -5.72
CA PHE A 132 10.50 -15.27 -4.50
C PHE A 132 9.83 -16.54 -3.95
N PHE A 133 8.94 -17.20 -4.72
CA PHE A 133 8.30 -18.48 -4.43
C PHE A 133 8.41 -19.42 -5.63
#